data_AF-A0A3C0SIR2-F1
#
_entry.id   AF-A0A3C0SIR2-F1
#
_cell.length_a   1.000
_cell.length_b   1.000
_cell.length_c   1.000
_cell.angle_alpha   90.00
_cell.angle_beta   90.00
_cell.angle_gamma   90.00
#
_symmetry.space_group_name_H-M   'P 1'
#
loop_
_entity.id
_entity.type
_entity.pdbx_description
1 polymer ?
#
loop_
_entity_poly.entity_id
_entity_poly.type
_entity_poly.pdbx_seq_one_letter_code
_entity_poly.pdbx_strand_id
1 'polypeptide(L)'
;MLERVLLLFDENRPFWTERLVKMAGEDPLLLEKLADNGLLKKTGGGFCLTDEGRGMFRKWAAESYLESIPGGEPGDPELEELKLETALLFERGFKGFQGTKRVIVSPRLEYFPGIPPGEIFSISEGSIQWRLLEHPLVADLTSSFPRGRSGEGESLQDLERGVDALKVDRVPWSPHLLCINQCDYA
;
A
#
# COMPACT_ATOMS: atom_id res chain seq x y z
N MET A 1 -13.16 23.78 -7.19
CA MET A 1 -14.45 23.48 -7.87
C MET A 1 -14.98 22.17 -7.31
N LEU A 2 -16.29 22.02 -7.12
CA LEU A 2 -16.89 20.81 -6.50
C LEU A 2 -16.47 19.52 -7.22
N GLU A 3 -16.40 19.60 -8.55
CA GLU A 3 -15.92 18.51 -9.41
C GLU A 3 -14.55 17.96 -8.99
N ARG A 4 -13.56 18.84 -8.83
CA ARG A 4 -12.19 18.43 -8.48
C ARG A 4 -12.12 17.65 -7.17
N VAL A 5 -12.93 18.05 -6.19
CA VAL A 5 -12.99 17.35 -4.88
C VAL A 5 -13.75 16.04 -4.99
N LEU A 6 -14.83 15.97 -5.77
CA LEU A 6 -15.54 14.70 -5.98
C LEU A 6 -14.64 13.68 -6.70
N LEU A 7 -13.86 14.12 -7.69
CA LEU A 7 -12.94 13.26 -8.45
C LEU A 7 -11.75 12.71 -7.64
N LEU A 8 -11.56 13.16 -6.39
CA LEU A 8 -10.60 12.55 -5.48
C LEU A 8 -11.01 11.14 -5.02
N PHE A 9 -12.31 10.84 -5.02
CA PHE A 9 -12.87 9.61 -4.46
C PHE A 9 -12.85 8.45 -5.48
N ASP A 10 -11.66 8.09 -5.97
CA ASP A 10 -11.48 6.95 -6.88
C ASP A 10 -11.46 5.60 -6.12
N GLU A 11 -11.46 4.50 -6.87
CA GLU A 11 -11.44 3.13 -6.33
C GLU A 11 -10.28 2.83 -5.36
N ASN A 12 -9.14 3.50 -5.54
CA ASN A 12 -7.97 3.33 -4.70
C ASN A 12 -8.00 4.25 -3.48
N ARG A 13 -8.84 5.29 -3.50
CA ARG A 13 -8.97 6.34 -2.49
C ARG A 13 -10.45 6.59 -2.15
N PRO A 14 -11.17 5.57 -1.66
CA PRO A 14 -12.62 5.66 -1.42
C PRO A 14 -13.03 6.57 -0.26
N PHE A 15 -12.08 6.94 0.60
CA PHE A 15 -12.32 7.64 1.86
C PHE A 15 -11.44 8.88 2.00
N TRP A 16 -12.05 10.03 2.35
CA TRP A 16 -11.34 11.30 2.51
C TRP A 16 -11.82 12.06 3.75
N THR A 17 -10.86 12.60 4.51
CA THR A 17 -11.11 13.57 5.59
C THR A 17 -10.79 14.99 5.12
N GLU A 18 -11.28 16.01 5.83
CA GLU A 18 -10.93 17.41 5.56
C GLU A 18 -9.41 17.64 5.55
N ARG A 19 -8.71 16.99 6.49
CA ARG A 19 -7.26 17.02 6.60
C ARG A 19 -6.59 16.48 5.33
N LEU A 20 -7.05 15.34 4.81
CA LEU A 20 -6.51 14.72 3.61
C LEU A 20 -6.82 15.53 2.34
N VAL A 21 -8.01 16.11 2.22
CA VAL A 21 -8.36 17.02 1.11
C VAL A 21 -7.44 18.24 1.10
N LYS A 22 -7.21 18.84 2.29
CA LYS A 22 -6.23 19.92 2.44
C LYS A 22 -4.81 19.47 2.09
N MET A 23 -4.43 18.23 2.41
CA MET A 23 -3.16 17.65 1.98
C MET A 23 -3.07 17.43 0.47
N ALA A 24 -4.17 17.14 -0.22
CA ALA A 24 -4.20 17.11 -1.68
C ALA A 24 -4.15 18.51 -2.33
N GLY A 25 -4.19 19.58 -1.54
CA GLY A 25 -4.17 20.96 -2.04
C GLY A 25 -5.54 21.48 -2.48
N GLU A 26 -6.61 20.79 -2.08
CA GLU A 26 -7.99 21.18 -2.36
C GLU A 26 -8.64 21.85 -1.12
N ASP A 27 -9.80 22.49 -1.34
CA ASP A 27 -10.56 23.16 -0.27
C ASP A 27 -11.45 22.17 0.51
N PRO A 28 -11.17 21.92 1.81
CA PRO A 28 -11.95 20.97 2.62
C PRO A 28 -13.40 21.41 2.83
N LEU A 29 -13.73 22.70 2.72
CA LEU A 29 -15.10 23.20 2.87
C LEU A 29 -16.03 22.70 1.77
N LEU A 30 -15.49 22.17 0.68
CA LEU A 30 -16.26 21.57 -0.40
C LEU A 30 -16.81 20.18 -0.04
N LEU A 31 -16.26 19.49 0.96
CA LEU A 31 -16.77 18.18 1.42
C LEU A 31 -18.19 18.30 1.97
N GLU A 32 -18.43 19.27 2.85
CA GLU A 32 -19.75 19.52 3.42
C GLU A 32 -20.76 19.91 2.32
N LYS A 33 -20.36 20.75 1.37
CA LYS A 33 -21.24 21.09 0.23
C LYS A 33 -21.59 19.89 -0.65
N LEU A 34 -20.64 18.98 -0.86
CA LEU A 34 -20.91 17.74 -1.60
C LEU A 34 -21.82 16.80 -0.80
N ALA A 35 -21.69 16.77 0.53
CA ALA A 35 -22.58 16.01 1.41
C ALA A 35 -23.99 16.61 1.45
N ASP A 36 -24.13 17.93 1.53
CA ASP A 36 -25.40 18.65 1.48
C ASP A 36 -26.13 18.40 0.15
N ASN A 37 -25.39 18.22 -0.94
CA ASN A 37 -25.91 17.84 -2.26
C ASN A 37 -26.18 16.33 -2.40
N GLY A 38 -26.03 15.54 -1.34
CA GLY A 38 -26.28 14.09 -1.36
C GLY A 38 -25.21 13.26 -2.08
N LEU A 39 -24.10 13.84 -2.51
CA LEU A 39 -23.04 13.16 -3.27
C LEU A 39 -22.04 12.43 -2.36
N LEU A 40 -21.89 12.91 -1.13
CA LEU A 40 -21.05 12.26 -0.11
C LEU A 40 -21.90 11.88 1.10
N LYS A 41 -21.51 10.78 1.76
CA LYS A 41 -21.99 10.43 3.10
C LYS A 41 -20.86 10.55 4.10
N LYS A 42 -21.18 11.00 5.32
CA LYS A 42 -20.26 10.97 6.45
C LYS A 42 -20.10 9.53 6.95
N THR A 43 -18.86 9.11 7.16
CA THR A 43 -18.51 7.79 7.67
C THR A 43 -17.30 7.94 8.59
N GLY A 44 -17.44 7.55 9.87
CA GLY A 44 -16.38 7.82 10.86
C GLY A 44 -16.01 9.30 10.92
N GLY A 45 -14.71 9.61 10.78
CA GLY A 45 -14.16 10.98 10.76
C GLY A 45 -14.08 11.65 9.39
N GLY A 46 -14.67 11.06 8.34
CA GLY A 46 -14.54 11.55 6.96
C GLY A 46 -15.74 11.25 6.09
N PHE A 47 -15.51 11.15 4.79
CA PHE A 47 -16.54 11.04 3.77
C PHE A 47 -16.24 9.90 2.80
N CYS A 48 -17.28 9.35 2.19
CA CYS A 48 -17.18 8.48 1.01
C CYS A 48 -18.37 8.73 0.06
N LEU A 49 -18.31 8.22 -1.18
CA LEU A 49 -19.34 8.46 -2.19
C LEU A 49 -20.65 7.74 -1.86
N THR A 50 -21.77 8.45 -2.03
CA THR A 50 -23.10 7.82 -2.14
C THR A 50 -23.28 7.19 -3.51
N ASP A 51 -24.37 6.47 -3.73
CA ASP A 51 -24.71 5.94 -5.06
C ASP A 51 -24.87 7.05 -6.10
N GLU A 52 -25.49 8.16 -5.69
CA GLU A 52 -25.61 9.37 -6.51
C GLU A 52 -24.24 10.01 -6.76
N GLY A 53 -23.40 10.10 -5.73
CA GLY A 53 -22.00 10.54 -5.83
C GLY A 53 -21.20 9.72 -6.82
N ARG A 54 -21.32 8.38 -6.81
CA ARG A 54 -20.67 7.50 -7.79
C ARG A 54 -21.20 7.72 -9.20
N GLY A 55 -22.48 8.07 -9.35
CA GLY A 55 -23.07 8.48 -10.63
C GLY A 55 -22.45 9.77 -11.16
N MET A 56 -22.40 10.81 -10.32
CA MET A 56 -21.84 12.10 -10.67
C MET A 56 -20.33 12.04 -10.94
N PHE A 57 -19.59 11.26 -10.14
CA PHE A 57 -18.16 10.99 -10.35
C PHE A 57 -17.91 10.47 -11.76
N ARG A 58 -18.65 9.44 -12.21
CA ARG A 58 -18.46 8.86 -13.56
C ARG A 58 -18.74 9.89 -14.66
N LYS A 59 -19.76 10.72 -14.48
CA LYS A 59 -20.10 11.78 -15.43
C LYS A 59 -18.94 12.77 -15.57
N TRP A 60 -18.45 13.32 -14.46
CA TRP A 60 -17.33 14.26 -14.49
C TRP A 60 -16.00 13.64 -14.91
N ALA A 61 -15.75 12.38 -14.54
CA ALA A 61 -14.58 11.64 -15.01
C ALA A 61 -14.61 11.53 -16.54
N ALA A 62 -15.76 11.17 -17.13
CA ALA A 62 -15.92 11.11 -18.58
C ALA A 62 -15.77 12.48 -19.26
N GLU A 63 -16.37 13.53 -18.69
CA GLU A 63 -16.23 14.92 -19.19
C GLU A 63 -14.78 15.42 -19.10
N SER A 64 -14.00 14.91 -18.13
CA SER A 64 -12.58 15.21 -17.94
C SER A 64 -11.63 14.22 -18.64
N TYR A 65 -12.15 13.28 -19.44
CA TYR A 65 -11.37 12.22 -20.11
C TYR A 65 -10.51 11.38 -19.15
N LEU A 66 -10.99 11.16 -17.93
CA LEU A 66 -10.38 10.30 -16.92
C LEU A 66 -10.97 8.88 -17.01
N GLU A 67 -10.09 7.87 -17.00
CA GLU A 67 -10.49 6.45 -16.93
C GLU A 67 -10.74 5.96 -15.49
N SER A 68 -10.71 6.88 -14.52
CA SER A 68 -10.89 6.55 -13.10
C SER A 68 -12.28 6.00 -12.80
N ILE A 69 -12.32 4.99 -11.93
CA ILE A 69 -13.54 4.37 -11.42
C ILE A 69 -13.81 4.92 -10.02
N PRO A 70 -15.08 5.21 -9.65
CA PRO A 70 -15.41 5.73 -8.33
C PRO A 70 -15.14 4.72 -7.20
N GLY A 71 -14.75 5.25 -6.06
CA GLY A 71 -14.59 4.54 -4.79
C GLY A 71 -15.87 3.87 -4.29
N GLY A 72 -15.70 2.68 -3.71
CA GLY A 72 -16.74 2.00 -2.95
C GLY A 72 -16.84 2.51 -1.50
N GLU A 73 -17.68 1.87 -0.70
CA GLU A 73 -17.70 2.11 0.74
C GLU A 73 -16.47 1.47 1.40
N PRO A 74 -15.71 2.22 2.23
CA PRO A 74 -14.53 1.68 2.89
C PRO A 74 -14.90 0.62 3.92
N GLY A 75 -14.23 -0.54 3.88
CA GLY A 75 -14.41 -1.59 4.90
C GLY A 75 -13.81 -1.22 6.26
N ASP A 76 -12.72 -0.45 6.26
CA ASP A 76 -12.05 0.08 7.45
C ASP A 76 -11.61 1.54 7.18
N PRO A 77 -12.40 2.54 7.60
CA PRO A 77 -12.10 3.95 7.34
C PRO A 77 -10.78 4.44 7.94
N GLU A 78 -10.36 3.93 9.11
CA GLU A 78 -9.13 4.37 9.76
C GLU A 78 -7.90 3.90 8.97
N LEU A 79 -7.95 2.65 8.49
CA LEU A 79 -6.89 2.08 7.68
C LEU A 79 -6.83 2.69 6.28
N GLU A 80 -7.98 3.04 5.69
CA GLU A 80 -8.08 3.78 4.43
C GLU A 80 -7.54 5.22 4.56
N GLU A 81 -7.82 5.91 5.66
CA GLU A 81 -7.20 7.20 5.97
C GLU A 81 -5.68 7.08 6.07
N LEU A 82 -5.17 6.08 6.81
CA LEU A 82 -3.74 5.85 6.97
C LEU A 82 -3.07 5.54 5.62
N LYS A 83 -3.70 4.72 4.77
CA LYS A 83 -3.24 4.44 3.40
C LYS A 83 -3.10 5.72 2.59
N LEU A 84 -4.17 6.52 2.55
CA LEU A 84 -4.21 7.73 1.73
C LEU A 84 -3.24 8.79 2.24
N GLU A 85 -3.16 9.00 3.56
CA GLU A 85 -2.15 9.86 4.17
C GLU A 85 -0.75 9.46 3.74
N THR A 86 -0.44 8.17 3.86
CA THR A 86 0.86 7.63 3.49
C THR A 86 1.13 7.87 2.01
N ALA A 87 0.16 7.61 1.13
CA ALA A 87 0.30 7.86 -0.30
C ALA A 87 0.57 9.34 -0.62
N LEU A 88 -0.16 10.27 -0.01
CA LEU A 88 0.03 11.71 -0.21
C LEU A 88 1.41 12.19 0.29
N LEU A 89 1.86 11.68 1.44
CA LEU A 89 3.19 11.98 1.97
C LEU A 89 4.30 11.41 1.07
N PHE A 90 4.09 10.19 0.56
CA PHE A 90 5.02 9.53 -0.34
C PHE A 90 5.14 10.29 -1.67
N GLU A 91 4.03 10.74 -2.24
CA GLU A 91 4.05 11.58 -3.45
C GLU A 91 4.79 12.90 -3.23
N ARG A 92 4.61 13.53 -2.05
CA ARG A 92 5.29 14.77 -1.70
C ARG A 92 6.79 14.59 -1.47
N GLY A 93 7.21 13.45 -0.90
CA GLY A 93 8.60 13.16 -0.56
C GLY A 93 9.47 12.82 -1.78
N PHE A 94 8.89 12.20 -2.81
CA PHE A 94 9.62 11.71 -3.99
C PHE A 94 9.31 12.54 -5.24
N LYS A 95 9.58 13.86 -5.17
CA LYS A 95 9.48 14.75 -6.34
C LYS A 95 10.63 14.47 -7.30
N GLY A 96 10.32 13.99 -8.51
CA GLY A 96 11.29 13.84 -9.61
C GLY A 96 11.66 12.39 -9.96
N PHE A 97 11.22 11.40 -9.20
CA PHE A 97 11.34 10.00 -9.60
C PHE A 97 10.14 9.61 -10.46
N GLN A 98 10.39 9.34 -11.74
CA GLN A 98 9.43 8.72 -12.63
C GLN A 98 9.38 7.23 -12.29
N GLY A 99 8.30 6.83 -11.64
CA GLY A 99 8.12 5.46 -11.18
C GLY A 99 6.71 5.27 -10.62
N THR A 100 6.24 4.03 -10.65
CA THR A 100 4.91 3.68 -10.15
C THR A 100 4.98 3.51 -8.63
N LYS A 101 4.26 4.36 -7.90
CA LYS A 101 4.12 4.28 -6.44
C LYS A 101 2.77 3.64 -6.11
N ARG A 102 2.79 2.58 -5.30
CA ARG A 102 1.58 1.89 -4.83
C ARG A 102 1.61 1.78 -3.32
N VAL A 103 0.49 2.06 -2.68
CA VAL A 103 0.29 1.82 -1.24
C VAL A 103 -0.83 0.80 -1.10
N ILE A 104 -0.48 -0.38 -0.57
CA ILE A 104 -1.40 -1.51 -0.42
C ILE A 104 -1.75 -1.67 1.06
N VAL A 105 -3.03 -1.78 1.36
CA VAL A 105 -3.55 -2.01 2.71
C VAL A 105 -3.54 -3.50 3.02
N SER A 106 -2.99 -3.84 4.19
CA SER A 106 -3.00 -5.19 4.76
C SER A 106 -2.76 -6.32 3.74
N PRO A 107 -1.69 -6.25 2.91
CA PRO A 107 -1.41 -7.32 1.97
C PRO A 107 -1.06 -8.59 2.72
N ARG A 108 -1.58 -9.72 2.24
CA ARG A 108 -1.14 -11.03 2.72
C ARG A 108 0.19 -11.36 2.09
N LEU A 109 1.23 -11.41 2.91
CA LEU A 109 2.58 -11.76 2.54
C LEU A 109 3.01 -13.01 3.33
N GLU A 110 4.14 -13.55 2.90
CA GLU A 110 4.83 -14.62 3.61
C GLU A 110 6.29 -14.22 3.77
N TYR A 111 6.92 -14.65 4.86
CA TYR A 111 8.37 -14.60 5.01
C TYR A 111 8.90 -15.97 5.41
N PHE A 112 10.14 -16.24 5.03
CA PHE A 112 10.86 -17.47 5.36
C PHE A 112 12.38 -17.20 5.41
N PRO A 113 13.13 -17.94 6.24
CA PRO A 113 12.64 -18.95 7.19
C PRO A 113 12.01 -18.33 8.44
N GLY A 114 11.02 -19.01 9.03
CA GLY A 114 10.37 -18.61 10.28
C GLY A 114 11.23 -18.80 11.54
N ILE A 115 12.29 -18.00 11.70
CA ILE A 115 13.21 -18.12 12.84
C ILE A 115 12.60 -17.50 14.12
N PRO A 116 12.60 -18.22 15.25
CA PRO A 116 12.15 -17.68 16.53
C PRO A 116 12.96 -16.45 16.97
N PRO A 117 12.34 -15.40 17.55
CA PRO A 117 13.05 -14.18 17.95
C PRO A 117 14.28 -14.40 18.85
N GLY A 118 14.24 -15.41 19.72
CA GLY A 118 15.37 -15.75 20.62
C GLY A 118 16.60 -16.35 19.91
N GLU A 119 16.47 -16.71 18.63
CA GLU A 119 17.56 -17.26 17.81
C GLU A 119 18.12 -16.23 16.83
N ILE A 120 17.39 -15.13 16.57
CA ILE A 120 17.79 -14.04 15.67
C ILE A 120 18.96 -13.24 16.25
N PHE A 121 18.94 -13.01 17.57
CA PHE A 121 19.97 -12.26 18.27
C PHE A 121 20.10 -12.75 19.72
N SER A 122 21.25 -12.50 20.32
CA SER A 122 21.47 -12.70 21.75
C SER A 122 21.97 -11.42 22.40
N ILE A 123 21.57 -11.19 23.65
CA ILE A 123 22.08 -10.10 24.48
C ILE A 123 22.95 -10.71 25.58
N SER A 124 24.22 -10.32 25.63
CA SER A 124 25.18 -10.75 26.64
C SER A 124 26.08 -9.58 27.03
N GLU A 125 26.25 -9.36 28.35
CA GLU A 125 27.15 -8.33 28.90
C GLU A 125 26.93 -6.91 28.32
N GLY A 126 25.68 -6.56 28.02
CA GLY A 126 25.33 -5.25 27.44
C GLY A 126 25.63 -5.10 25.94
N SER A 127 26.05 -6.18 25.26
CA SER A 127 26.26 -6.22 23.81
C SER A 127 25.15 -7.02 23.11
N ILE A 128 24.79 -6.59 21.89
CA ILE A 128 23.86 -7.30 21.00
C ILE A 128 24.69 -8.04 19.96
N GLN A 129 24.54 -9.36 19.90
CA GLN A 129 25.10 -10.19 18.83
C GLN A 129 23.97 -10.61 17.89
N TRP A 130 24.05 -10.20 16.63
CA TRP A 130 23.12 -10.62 15.57
C TRP A 130 23.55 -11.99 15.05
N ARG A 131 22.68 -13.00 15.19
CA ARG A 131 22.94 -14.39 14.78
C ARG A 131 22.12 -14.82 13.56
N LEU A 132 21.19 -13.98 13.10
CA LEU A 132 20.29 -14.29 11.99
C LEU A 132 21.03 -14.79 10.74
N LEU A 133 22.10 -14.11 10.32
CA LEU A 133 22.85 -14.49 9.10
C LEU A 133 23.69 -15.76 9.29
N GLU A 134 23.99 -16.12 10.54
CA GLU A 134 24.73 -17.34 10.91
C GLU A 134 23.78 -18.54 11.11
N HIS A 135 22.47 -18.29 11.17
CA HIS A 135 21.48 -19.34 11.37
C HIS A 135 21.50 -20.32 10.18
N PRO A 136 21.57 -21.65 10.40
CA PRO A 136 21.70 -22.64 9.32
C PRO A 136 20.66 -22.47 8.21
N LEU A 137 19.38 -22.27 8.56
CA LEU A 137 18.31 -22.06 7.58
C LEU A 137 18.50 -20.80 6.72
N VAL A 138 19.08 -19.73 7.28
CA VAL A 138 19.35 -18.49 6.52
C VAL A 138 20.58 -18.66 5.65
N ALA A 139 21.60 -19.37 6.14
CA ALA A 139 22.77 -19.71 5.35
C ALA A 139 22.39 -20.58 4.14
N ASP A 140 21.57 -21.61 4.34
CA ASP A 140 21.07 -22.49 3.29
C ASP A 140 20.21 -21.72 2.26
N LEU A 141 19.32 -20.85 2.75
CA LEU A 141 18.49 -20.01 1.88
C LEU A 141 19.36 -19.05 1.05
N THR A 142 20.33 -18.39 1.69
CA THR A 142 21.23 -17.44 1.03
C THR A 142 22.12 -18.14 0.00
N SER A 143 22.56 -19.37 0.28
CA SER A 143 23.32 -20.18 -0.66
C SER A 143 22.46 -20.64 -1.85
N SER A 144 21.18 -20.92 -1.62
CA SER A 144 20.24 -21.36 -2.66
C SER A 144 19.78 -20.20 -3.55
N PHE A 145 19.72 -18.99 -2.98
CA PHE A 145 19.29 -17.77 -3.68
C PHE A 145 20.29 -16.62 -3.49
N PRO A 146 21.48 -16.69 -4.13
CA PRO A 146 22.50 -15.66 -3.96
C PRO A 146 22.07 -14.31 -4.55
N ARG A 147 22.46 -13.20 -3.91
CA ARG A 147 22.07 -11.83 -4.32
C ARG A 147 22.47 -11.45 -5.75
N GLY A 148 23.52 -12.07 -6.29
CA GLY A 148 24.03 -11.80 -7.64
C GLY A 148 23.53 -12.76 -8.72
N ARG A 149 22.49 -13.55 -8.46
CA ARG A 149 21.94 -14.49 -9.45
C ARG A 149 21.41 -13.73 -10.68
N SER A 150 21.61 -14.31 -11.86
CA SER A 150 20.93 -13.84 -13.07
C SER A 150 19.44 -14.15 -12.94
N GLY A 151 18.58 -13.19 -13.31
CA GLY A 151 17.13 -13.41 -13.41
C GLY A 151 16.70 -13.97 -14.76
N GLU A 152 17.62 -14.18 -15.71
CA GLU A 152 17.28 -14.68 -17.03
C GLU A 152 16.86 -16.16 -16.99
N GLY A 153 15.64 -16.45 -17.47
CA GLY A 153 15.16 -17.81 -17.66
C GLY A 153 14.53 -18.49 -16.44
N GLU A 154 14.48 -17.84 -15.28
CA GLU A 154 13.79 -18.36 -14.10
C GLU A 154 12.34 -17.87 -14.08
N SER A 155 11.38 -18.79 -14.09
CA SER A 155 9.97 -18.44 -13.87
C SER A 155 9.66 -18.32 -12.38
N LEU A 156 8.61 -17.57 -12.03
CA LEU A 156 8.12 -17.50 -10.64
C LEU A 156 7.82 -18.90 -10.07
N GLN A 157 7.28 -19.80 -10.90
CA GLN A 157 6.97 -21.17 -10.50
C GLN A 157 8.23 -21.98 -10.19
N ASP A 158 9.33 -21.74 -10.90
CA ASP A 158 10.61 -22.39 -10.61
C ASP A 158 11.17 -21.92 -9.27
N LEU A 159 11.05 -20.62 -8.99
CA LEU A 159 11.47 -20.04 -7.72
C LEU A 159 10.64 -20.57 -6.55
N GLU A 160 9.31 -20.64 -6.70
CA GLU A 160 8.43 -21.21 -5.69
C GLU A 160 8.77 -22.67 -5.40
N ARG A 161 8.99 -23.48 -6.44
CA ARG A 161 9.43 -24.88 -6.28
C ARG A 161 10.79 -24.98 -5.58
N GLY A 162 11.71 -24.07 -5.89
CA GLY A 162 13.01 -24.00 -5.24
C GLY A 162 12.89 -23.72 -3.74
N VAL A 163 12.04 -22.76 -3.36
CA VAL A 163 11.76 -22.45 -1.95
C VAL A 163 11.12 -23.64 -1.24
N ASP A 164 10.13 -24.29 -1.86
CA ASP A 164 9.44 -25.45 -1.28
C ASP A 164 10.39 -26.63 -1.05
N ALA A 165 11.38 -26.81 -1.94
CA ALA A 165 12.39 -27.85 -1.80
C ALA A 165 13.29 -27.67 -0.56
N LEU A 166 13.43 -26.43 -0.06
CA LEU A 166 14.19 -26.14 1.17
C LEU A 166 13.45 -26.55 2.44
N LYS A 167 12.15 -26.88 2.35
CA LYS A 167 11.32 -27.31 3.50
C LYS A 167 11.39 -26.33 4.69
N VAL A 168 11.53 -25.04 4.38
CA VAL A 168 11.54 -23.96 5.38
C VAL A 168 10.12 -23.57 5.73
N ASP A 169 9.90 -23.21 7.00
CA ASP A 169 8.61 -22.73 7.45
C ASP A 169 8.28 -21.39 6.79
N ARG A 170 7.12 -21.32 6.13
CA ARG A 170 6.52 -20.10 5.60
C ARG A 170 5.62 -19.50 6.67
N VAL A 171 5.96 -18.30 7.12
CA VAL A 171 5.19 -17.61 8.14
C VAL A 171 4.30 -16.57 7.48
N PRO A 172 2.96 -16.65 7.65
CA PRO A 172 2.06 -15.65 7.14
C PRO A 172 2.28 -14.34 7.89
N TRP A 173 2.35 -13.24 7.14
CA TRP A 173 2.55 -11.92 7.68
C TRP A 173 1.77 -10.89 6.87
N SER A 174 1.21 -9.90 7.55
CA SER A 174 0.50 -8.81 6.91
C SER A 174 0.94 -7.50 7.56
N PRO A 175 1.74 -6.66 6.89
CA PRO A 175 1.94 -5.29 7.36
C PRO A 175 0.62 -4.53 7.26
N HIS A 176 0.41 -3.50 8.07
CA HIS A 176 -0.75 -2.61 7.91
C HIS A 176 -0.73 -1.91 6.55
N LEU A 177 0.46 -1.47 6.11
CA LEU A 177 0.69 -0.84 4.82
C LEU A 177 1.96 -1.38 4.16
N LEU A 178 1.89 -1.66 2.86
CA LEU A 178 3.05 -1.91 2.01
C LEU A 178 3.16 -0.81 0.95
N CYS A 179 4.28 -0.09 0.99
CA CYS A 179 4.61 0.93 -0.02
C CYS A 179 5.59 0.34 -1.02
N ILE A 180 5.19 0.28 -2.29
CA ILE A 180 6.05 -0.17 -3.40
C ILE A 180 6.37 1.04 -4.27
N ASN A 181 7.65 1.34 -4.43
CA ASN A 181 8.14 2.30 -5.41
C ASN A 181 8.88 1.52 -6.51
N GLN A 182 8.26 1.38 -7.68
CA GLN A 182 8.89 0.78 -8.83
C GLN A 182 9.54 1.88 -9.66
N CYS A 183 10.87 1.97 -9.62
CA CYS A 183 11.62 2.85 -10.49
C CYS A 183 11.83 2.14 -11.84
N ASP A 184 11.33 2.73 -12.91
CA ASP A 184 11.69 2.30 -14.25
C ASP A 184 13.07 2.90 -14.54
N TYR A 185 14.12 2.10 -14.36
CA TYR A 185 15.44 2.47 -14.85
C TYR A 185 15.46 2.23 -16.36
N ALA A 186 15.37 3.32 -17.12
CA ALA A 186 15.63 3.34 -18.56
C ALA A 186 17.13 3.17 -18.85
#